data_AF-A0A6G5AGD1-F1
#
_entry.id   AF-A0A6G5AGD1-F1
#
_cell.length_a   1.000
_cell.length_b   1.000
_cell.length_c   1.000
_cell.angle_alpha   90.00
_cell.angle_beta   90.00
_cell.angle_gamma   90.00
#
_symmetry.space_group_name_H-M   'P 1'
#
loop_
_entity.id
_entity.type
_entity.pdbx_description
1 polymer ?
#
loop_
_entity_poly.entity_id
_entity_poly.type
_entity_poly.pdbx_seq_one_letter_code
_entity_poly.pdbx_strand_id
1 'polypeptide(L)'
;QWSFEKGPDRDELEVCGAPDDLTDLPEDVQVNISKIKEALHSCDETDIRTADLFFMVSAKPETVAAVCDELETDAIADAKMQLLLRSFSELKSEMSLINGVVFVKCALLPKVANLEEGTTARSLIDSITAFAQDMPHVTVEGLLVPLVSAESMGKAQTDVVQTLIKEGIPKDYAAMCLRRMLQESRTCIETNVTFVHILILKRGPLESVFTELVNWLASVKDERSTDSKFSKLLMDFVSFYGPQMSSACLDSVVKVVSANRTLLKKPIQNMLTKLTA
;
A
#
# COMPACT_ATOMS: atom_id res chain seq x y z
N GLN A 1 -7.98 26.59 -12.79
CA GLN A 1 -6.54 26.32 -12.72
C GLN A 1 -6.22 26.34 -11.24
N TRP A 2 -6.26 25.18 -10.59
CA TRP A 2 -6.17 25.06 -9.14
C TRP A 2 -4.99 24.17 -8.80
N SER A 3 -4.00 24.77 -8.14
CA SER A 3 -2.79 24.12 -7.65
C SER A 3 -3.16 23.12 -6.56
N PHE A 4 -2.70 21.89 -6.72
CA PHE A 4 -2.68 20.90 -5.65
C PHE A 4 -1.78 21.43 -4.52
N GLU A 5 -2.32 21.62 -3.32
CA GLU A 5 -1.48 21.70 -2.14
C GLU A 5 -0.81 20.33 -1.97
N LYS A 6 0.52 20.35 -2.07
CA LYS A 6 1.40 19.20 -1.91
C LYS A 6 1.20 18.62 -0.50
N GLY A 7 0.79 17.34 -0.43
CA GLY A 7 1.16 16.50 0.70
C GLY A 7 2.69 16.36 0.79
N PRO A 8 3.25 15.61 1.77
CA PRO A 8 4.70 15.41 1.85
C PRO A 8 5.23 15.04 0.45
N ASP A 9 6.23 15.81 0.01
CA ASP A 9 6.60 15.91 -1.39
C ASP A 9 6.97 14.52 -1.93
N ARG A 10 6.46 14.16 -3.12
CA ARG A 10 6.80 12.89 -3.81
C ARG A 10 8.32 12.64 -3.85
N ASP A 11 9.09 13.73 -3.91
CA ASP A 11 10.54 13.75 -3.99
C ASP A 11 11.25 13.38 -2.67
N GLU A 12 10.55 13.37 -1.52
CA GLU A 12 11.16 13.03 -0.22
C GLU A 12 11.34 11.51 0.00
N LEU A 13 10.71 10.68 -0.83
CA LEU A 13 10.75 9.21 -0.75
C LEU A 13 11.41 8.52 -1.95
N GLU A 14 12.05 9.29 -2.83
CA GLU A 14 12.89 8.80 -3.92
C GLU A 14 14.36 8.87 -3.50
N VAL A 15 15.05 7.73 -3.57
CA VAL A 15 16.49 7.64 -3.25
C VAL A 15 17.28 7.82 -4.54
N CYS A 16 18.13 8.84 -4.58
CA CYS A 16 19.06 9.09 -5.69
C CYS A 16 20.49 8.84 -5.21
N GLY A 17 21.23 7.95 -5.90
CA GLY A 17 22.65 7.74 -5.66
C GLY A 17 22.99 6.68 -4.61
N ALA A 18 22.36 5.49 -4.69
CA ALA A 18 22.88 4.32 -4.00
C ALA A 18 24.38 4.12 -4.36
N PRO A 19 25.27 3.85 -3.39
CA PRO A 19 26.67 3.58 -3.69
C PRO A 19 26.77 2.37 -4.62
N ASP A 20 27.50 2.52 -5.73
CA ASP A 20 27.69 1.46 -6.74
C ASP A 20 28.59 0.32 -6.23
N ASP A 21 29.37 0.55 -5.17
CA ASP A 21 30.27 -0.43 -4.55
C ASP A 21 30.11 -0.46 -3.02
N LEU A 22 29.94 -1.66 -2.46
CA LEU A 22 29.92 -1.91 -1.02
C LEU A 22 31.19 -1.47 -0.30
N THR A 23 32.33 -1.38 -1.01
CA THR A 23 33.59 -0.92 -0.42
C THR A 23 33.55 0.54 0.04
N ASP A 24 32.57 1.31 -0.43
CA ASP A 24 32.32 2.70 0.02
C ASP A 24 31.58 2.77 1.37
N LEU A 25 31.07 1.65 1.89
CA LEU A 25 30.41 1.60 3.20
C LEU A 25 31.41 1.37 4.33
N PRO A 26 31.10 1.81 5.57
CA PRO A 26 31.92 1.50 6.75
C PRO A 26 32.13 -0.02 6.93
N GLU A 27 33.33 -0.44 7.35
CA GLU A 27 33.69 -1.86 7.49
C GLU A 27 32.73 -2.63 8.41
N ASP A 28 32.25 -2.02 9.48
CA ASP A 28 31.27 -2.59 10.40
C ASP A 28 29.92 -2.85 9.72
N VAL A 29 29.51 -1.95 8.82
CA VAL A 29 28.31 -2.13 7.99
C VAL A 29 28.52 -3.27 7.00
N GLN A 30 29.67 -3.35 6.32
CA GLN A 30 29.99 -4.43 5.38
C GLN A 30 29.98 -5.82 6.06
N VAL A 31 30.54 -5.91 7.27
CA VAL A 31 30.53 -7.14 8.08
C VAL A 31 29.10 -7.54 8.46
N ASN A 32 28.25 -6.57 8.84
CA ASN A 32 26.86 -6.84 9.17
C ASN A 32 26.05 -7.28 7.94
N ILE A 33 26.23 -6.63 6.78
CA ILE A 33 25.61 -7.05 5.51
C ILE A 33 25.98 -8.49 5.19
N SER A 34 27.26 -8.84 5.29
CA SER A 34 27.74 -10.21 5.02
C SER A 34 27.07 -11.24 5.94
N LYS A 35 26.97 -10.94 7.24
CA LYS A 35 26.29 -11.81 8.21
C LYS A 35 24.79 -11.97 7.92
N ILE A 36 24.10 -10.88 7.57
CA ILE A 36 22.67 -10.91 7.23
C ILE A 36 22.46 -11.73 5.96
N LYS A 37 23.27 -11.49 4.93
CA LYS A 37 23.21 -12.24 3.66
C LYS A 37 23.45 -13.73 3.88
N GLU A 38 24.50 -14.09 4.62
CA GLU A 38 24.76 -15.49 4.98
C GLU A 38 23.57 -16.10 5.73
N ALA A 39 23.02 -15.40 6.72
CA ALA A 39 21.87 -15.87 7.50
C ALA A 39 20.58 -16.00 6.67
N LEU A 40 20.37 -15.17 5.64
CA LEU A 40 19.20 -15.23 4.76
C LEU A 40 19.29 -16.41 3.79
N HIS A 41 20.49 -16.69 3.27
CA HIS A 41 20.72 -17.71 2.25
C HIS A 41 21.18 -19.07 2.82
N SER A 42 21.46 -19.15 4.13
CA SER A 42 21.78 -20.42 4.80
C SER A 42 20.56 -21.34 4.88
N CYS A 43 20.81 -22.65 4.91
CA CYS A 43 19.77 -23.67 5.13
C CYS A 43 19.24 -23.71 6.57
N ASP A 44 19.86 -23.00 7.53
CA ASP A 44 19.47 -23.01 8.94
C ASP A 44 18.43 -21.91 9.25
N GLU A 45 17.26 -22.27 9.77
CA GLU A 45 16.18 -21.32 10.06
C GLU A 45 16.47 -20.34 11.23
N THR A 46 17.60 -20.47 11.93
CA THR A 46 17.82 -19.73 13.19
C THR A 46 18.72 -18.48 13.13
N ASP A 47 19.35 -18.16 11.99
CA ASP A 47 20.44 -17.17 12.00
C ASP A 47 20.04 -15.68 11.90
N ILE A 48 18.91 -15.31 11.26
CA ILE A 48 18.55 -13.88 11.08
C ILE A 48 18.32 -13.15 12.40
N ARG A 49 17.84 -13.85 13.44
CA ARG A 49 17.61 -13.27 14.77
C ARG A 49 18.90 -12.82 15.46
N THR A 50 20.05 -13.27 14.98
CA THR A 50 21.36 -12.83 15.48
C THR A 50 21.95 -11.68 14.67
N ALA A 51 21.33 -11.36 13.53
CA ALA A 51 21.79 -10.33 12.63
C ALA A 51 21.26 -8.96 13.10
N ASP A 52 22.19 -8.05 13.36
CA ASP A 52 21.86 -6.71 13.84
C ASP A 52 21.38 -5.84 12.68
N LEU A 53 20.07 -5.57 12.61
CA LEU A 53 19.46 -4.64 11.66
C LEU A 53 19.51 -3.18 12.15
N PHE A 54 19.96 -2.92 13.38
CA PHE A 54 19.90 -1.60 14.00
C PHE A 54 20.73 -0.55 13.25
N PHE A 55 21.81 -0.95 12.55
CA PHE A 55 22.60 -0.01 11.74
C PHE A 55 21.75 0.69 10.67
N MET A 56 20.67 0.06 10.19
CA MET A 56 19.73 0.64 9.20
C MET A 56 18.93 1.82 9.77
N VAL A 57 18.80 1.92 11.09
CA VAL A 57 18.15 3.07 11.77
C VAL A 57 18.98 4.34 11.55
N SER A 58 20.30 4.25 11.72
CA SER A 58 21.22 5.37 11.59
C SER A 58 21.77 5.58 10.17
N ALA A 59 21.55 4.61 9.28
CA ALA A 59 22.03 4.66 7.91
C ALA A 59 21.28 5.72 7.07
N LYS A 60 21.95 6.22 6.03
CA LYS A 60 21.28 7.01 5.01
C LYS A 60 20.38 6.13 4.14
N PRO A 61 19.31 6.68 3.53
CA PRO A 61 18.43 5.92 2.62
C PRO A 61 19.18 5.20 1.50
N GLU A 62 20.22 5.81 0.93
CA GLU A 62 21.06 5.23 -0.12
C GLU A 62 21.78 3.97 0.35
N THR A 63 22.29 4.00 1.59
CA THR A 63 22.92 2.84 2.23
C THR A 63 21.90 1.73 2.49
N VAL A 64 20.69 2.07 2.95
CA VAL A 64 19.62 1.08 3.16
C VAL A 64 19.24 0.40 1.84
N ALA A 65 19.17 1.15 0.74
CA ALA A 65 18.90 0.60 -0.58
C ALA A 65 19.99 -0.38 -1.03
N ALA A 66 21.27 0.03 -0.95
CA ALA A 66 22.41 -0.82 -1.33
C ALA A 66 22.49 -2.11 -0.48
N VAL A 67 22.22 -2.01 0.83
CA VAL A 67 22.12 -3.18 1.70
C VAL A 67 21.05 -4.13 1.17
N CYS A 68 19.84 -3.64 0.91
CA CYS A 68 18.73 -4.49 0.47
C CYS A 68 19.00 -5.19 -0.87
N ASP A 69 19.65 -4.49 -1.80
CA ASP A 69 20.06 -5.06 -3.09
C ASP A 69 21.03 -6.24 -2.88
N GLU A 70 22.02 -6.06 -2.01
CA GLU A 70 23.00 -7.08 -1.66
C GLU A 70 22.41 -8.27 -0.92
N LEU A 71 21.30 -8.09 -0.19
CA LEU A 71 20.64 -9.21 0.48
C LEU A 71 19.92 -10.16 -0.49
N GLU A 72 19.72 -9.78 -1.76
CA GLU A 72 19.09 -10.60 -2.82
C GLU A 72 17.76 -11.23 -2.32
N THR A 73 16.92 -10.38 -1.72
CA THR A 73 15.74 -10.82 -0.96
C THR A 73 14.59 -11.34 -1.82
N ASP A 74 14.65 -11.20 -3.14
CA ASP A 74 13.73 -11.84 -4.07
C ASP A 74 13.98 -13.36 -4.15
N ALA A 75 15.24 -13.80 -4.00
CA ALA A 75 15.66 -15.19 -4.09
C ALA A 75 15.54 -15.98 -2.77
N ILE A 76 15.38 -15.32 -1.63
CA ILE A 76 15.34 -16.01 -0.32
C ILE A 76 14.05 -16.81 -0.12
N ALA A 77 14.09 -17.84 0.74
CA ALA A 77 12.91 -18.62 1.08
C ALA A 77 11.85 -17.79 1.84
N ASP A 78 10.57 -18.11 1.66
CA ASP A 78 9.46 -17.40 2.34
C ASP A 78 9.63 -17.35 3.86
N ALA A 79 10.08 -18.44 4.50
CA ALA A 79 10.34 -18.48 5.94
C ALA A 79 11.41 -17.47 6.38
N LYS A 80 12.44 -17.25 5.56
CA LYS A 80 13.52 -16.28 5.82
C LYS A 80 13.00 -14.84 5.68
N MET A 81 12.18 -14.58 4.66
CA MET A 81 11.49 -13.29 4.52
C MET A 81 10.60 -12.99 5.73
N GLN A 82 9.86 -13.98 6.24
CA GLN A 82 9.04 -13.80 7.45
C GLN A 82 9.87 -13.38 8.66
N LEU A 83 11.04 -14.01 8.86
CA LEU A 83 11.97 -13.65 9.93
C LEU A 83 12.54 -12.25 9.74
N LEU A 84 12.89 -11.88 8.50
CA LEU A 84 13.40 -10.55 8.17
C LEU A 84 12.36 -9.47 8.48
N LEU A 85 11.10 -9.65 8.04
CA LEU A 85 10.00 -8.71 8.32
C LEU A 85 9.73 -8.58 9.82
N ARG A 86 9.75 -9.69 10.56
CA ARG A 86 9.60 -9.66 12.02
C ARG A 86 10.73 -8.86 12.67
N SER A 87 11.98 -9.18 12.34
CA SER A 87 13.16 -8.53 12.93
C SER A 87 13.19 -7.03 12.60
N PHE A 88 12.80 -6.65 11.38
CA PHE A 88 12.69 -5.24 11.01
C PHE A 88 11.56 -4.52 11.76
N SER A 89 10.42 -5.17 12.00
CA SER A 89 9.29 -4.58 12.75
C SER A 89 9.63 -4.26 14.20
N GLU A 90 10.61 -4.97 14.79
CA GLU A 90 11.11 -4.67 16.13
C GLU A 90 11.80 -3.30 16.21
N LEU A 91 12.25 -2.75 15.08
CA LEU A 91 12.88 -1.43 14.98
C LEU A 91 11.89 -0.27 14.79
N LYS A 92 10.58 -0.54 14.75
CA LYS A 92 9.55 0.44 14.34
C LYS A 92 9.55 1.76 15.11
N SER A 93 9.99 1.79 16.37
CA SER A 93 10.03 3.03 17.18
C SER A 93 11.20 3.94 16.82
N GLU A 94 12.30 3.36 16.33
CA GLU A 94 13.53 4.06 16.00
C GLU A 94 13.66 4.34 14.50
N MET A 95 13.04 3.48 13.67
CA MET A 95 13.14 3.54 12.23
C MET A 95 12.47 4.80 11.67
N SER A 96 13.23 5.56 10.88
CA SER A 96 12.68 6.68 10.12
C SER A 96 11.71 6.20 9.04
N LEU A 97 10.71 7.01 8.71
CA LEU A 97 9.74 6.66 7.66
C LEU A 97 10.44 6.35 6.33
N ILE A 98 11.39 7.19 5.91
CA ILE A 98 12.12 7.03 4.66
C ILE A 98 12.88 5.70 4.62
N ASN A 99 13.67 5.37 5.65
CA ASN A 99 14.44 4.13 5.67
C ASN A 99 13.52 2.90 5.68
N GLY A 100 12.39 2.97 6.39
CA GLY A 100 11.36 1.94 6.35
C GLY A 100 10.79 1.75 4.94
N VAL A 101 10.43 2.84 4.26
CA VAL A 101 9.91 2.78 2.88
C VAL A 101 10.94 2.20 1.92
N VAL A 102 12.20 2.62 2.01
CA VAL A 102 13.30 2.11 1.18
C VAL A 102 13.49 0.62 1.41
N PHE A 103 13.54 0.18 2.67
CA PHE A 103 13.62 -1.24 3.00
C PHE A 103 12.48 -2.03 2.35
N VAL A 104 11.23 -1.58 2.46
CA VAL A 104 10.11 -2.30 1.84
C VAL A 104 10.21 -2.29 0.31
N LYS A 105 10.57 -1.17 -0.31
CA LYS A 105 10.72 -1.06 -1.78
C LYS A 105 11.84 -1.93 -2.33
N CYS A 106 12.97 -2.03 -1.62
CA CYS A 106 14.14 -2.75 -2.11
C CYS A 106 14.13 -4.22 -1.67
N ALA A 107 13.62 -4.54 -0.48
CA ALA A 107 13.66 -5.90 0.05
C ALA A 107 12.37 -6.70 -0.22
N LEU A 108 11.20 -6.12 0.08
CA LEU A 108 9.92 -6.86 0.07
C LEU A 108 9.21 -6.77 -1.27
N LEU A 109 9.19 -5.59 -1.90
CA LEU A 109 8.47 -5.37 -3.16
C LEU A 109 8.95 -6.29 -4.29
N PRO A 110 10.26 -6.51 -4.53
CA PRO A 110 10.70 -7.42 -5.59
C PRO A 110 10.23 -8.86 -5.36
N LYS A 111 10.27 -9.32 -4.11
CA LYS A 111 9.75 -10.63 -3.71
C LYS A 111 8.27 -10.78 -4.03
N VAL A 112 7.45 -9.77 -3.71
CA VAL A 112 6.00 -9.79 -3.95
C VAL A 112 5.69 -9.63 -5.44
N ALA A 113 6.40 -8.75 -6.14
CA ALA A 113 6.23 -8.52 -7.58
C ALA A 113 6.51 -9.78 -8.40
N ASN A 114 7.46 -10.62 -7.98
CA ASN A 114 7.85 -11.86 -8.65
C ASN A 114 7.06 -13.10 -8.18
N LEU A 115 6.02 -12.96 -7.35
CA LEU A 115 5.19 -14.10 -6.93
C LEU A 115 4.49 -14.75 -8.13
N GLU A 116 4.67 -16.06 -8.27
CA GLU A 116 3.97 -16.87 -9.24
C GLU A 116 2.58 -17.29 -8.72
N GLU A 117 1.63 -17.52 -9.63
CA GLU A 117 0.29 -17.94 -9.24
C GLU A 117 0.32 -19.34 -8.60
N GLY A 118 -0.29 -19.46 -7.42
CA GLY A 118 -0.44 -20.74 -6.72
C GLY A 118 0.78 -21.22 -5.94
N THR A 119 1.87 -20.44 -5.90
CA THR A 119 3.11 -20.80 -5.19
C THR A 119 3.34 -20.03 -3.90
N THR A 120 2.63 -18.92 -3.68
CA THR A 120 2.80 -18.09 -2.47
C THR A 120 2.35 -18.84 -1.22
N ALA A 121 3.26 -19.03 -0.26
CA ALA A 121 2.90 -19.62 1.01
C ALA A 121 1.97 -18.66 1.79
N ARG A 122 0.87 -19.20 2.32
CA ARG A 122 -0.06 -18.43 3.18
C ARG A 122 0.66 -17.75 4.34
N SER A 123 1.68 -18.38 4.90
CA SER A 123 2.50 -17.85 6.00
C SER A 123 3.26 -16.57 5.63
N LEU A 124 3.67 -16.41 4.36
CA LEU A 124 4.28 -15.17 3.88
C LEU A 124 3.26 -14.03 3.87
N ILE A 125 2.05 -14.29 3.34
CA ILE A 125 0.96 -13.30 3.31
C ILE A 125 0.57 -12.89 4.73
N ASP A 126 0.46 -13.85 5.66
CA ASP A 126 0.16 -13.58 7.06
C ASP A 126 1.23 -12.68 7.72
N SER A 127 2.51 -12.91 7.39
CA SER A 127 3.61 -12.09 7.92
C SER A 127 3.68 -10.70 7.31
N ILE A 128 3.43 -10.56 6.01
CA ILE A 128 3.27 -9.26 5.34
C ILE A 128 2.08 -8.49 5.95
N THR A 129 1.00 -9.19 6.26
CA THR A 129 -0.20 -8.60 6.90
C THR A 129 0.11 -8.12 8.31
N ALA A 130 0.83 -8.91 9.13
CA ALA A 130 1.27 -8.50 10.46
C ALA A 130 2.22 -7.30 10.40
N PHE A 131 3.19 -7.31 9.48
CA PHE A 131 4.09 -6.19 9.22
C PHE A 131 3.30 -4.90 8.89
N ALA A 132 2.27 -5.02 8.05
CA ALA A 132 1.41 -3.89 7.68
C ALA A 132 0.60 -3.30 8.84
N GLN A 133 0.27 -4.12 9.84
CA GLN A 133 -0.39 -3.65 11.06
C GLN A 133 0.57 -2.86 11.95
N ASP A 134 1.83 -3.30 12.02
CA ASP A 134 2.89 -2.65 12.81
C ASP A 134 3.44 -1.38 12.16
N MET A 135 3.57 -1.36 10.83
CA MET A 135 4.20 -0.28 10.07
C MET A 135 3.35 0.20 8.87
N PRO A 136 2.11 0.68 9.09
CA PRO A 136 1.14 0.93 8.03
C PRO A 136 1.57 1.99 7.00
N HIS A 137 2.22 3.08 7.42
CA HIS A 137 2.72 4.11 6.48
C HIS A 137 3.80 3.53 5.55
N VAL A 138 4.77 2.82 6.14
CA VAL A 138 5.87 2.20 5.43
C VAL A 138 5.36 1.16 4.43
N THR A 139 4.39 0.32 4.82
CA THR A 139 3.79 -0.65 3.90
C THR A 139 2.99 0.00 2.78
N VAL A 140 2.24 1.07 3.06
CA VAL A 140 1.46 1.75 2.02
C VAL A 140 2.37 2.36 0.95
N GLU A 141 3.38 3.12 1.36
CA GLU A 141 4.29 3.79 0.41
C GLU A 141 5.27 2.82 -0.26
N GLY A 142 5.74 1.81 0.49
CA GLY A 142 6.80 0.92 0.02
C GLY A 142 6.33 -0.30 -0.76
N LEU A 143 5.10 -0.77 -0.52
CA LEU A 143 4.58 -2.00 -1.13
C LEU A 143 3.26 -1.78 -1.87
N LEU A 144 2.23 -1.29 -1.16
CA LEU A 144 0.88 -1.23 -1.71
C LEU A 144 0.79 -0.28 -2.91
N VAL A 145 1.30 0.95 -2.76
CA VAL A 145 1.27 1.97 -3.82
C VAL A 145 2.04 1.51 -5.06
N PRO A 146 3.30 1.01 -4.95
CA PRO A 146 4.01 0.46 -6.11
C PRO A 146 3.25 -0.64 -6.84
N LEU A 147 2.64 -1.59 -6.10
CA LEU A 147 1.86 -2.68 -6.71
C LEU A 147 0.60 -2.18 -7.44
N VAL A 148 -0.13 -1.24 -6.85
CA VAL A 148 -1.33 -0.64 -7.47
C VAL A 148 -0.99 0.21 -8.70
N SER A 149 0.24 0.74 -8.76
CA SER A 149 0.72 1.61 -9.85
C SER A 149 1.40 0.83 -10.98
N ALA A 150 1.65 -0.47 -10.80
CA ALA A 150 2.26 -1.31 -11.82
C ALA A 150 1.37 -1.41 -13.06
N GLU A 151 1.99 -1.46 -14.25
CA GLU A 151 1.26 -1.56 -15.53
C GLU A 151 0.37 -2.82 -15.61
N SER A 152 0.83 -3.89 -14.98
CA SER A 152 0.11 -5.14 -14.85
C SER A 152 0.34 -5.76 -13.48
N MET A 153 -0.71 -6.35 -12.92
CA MET A 153 -0.65 -7.06 -11.65
C MET A 153 -1.30 -8.44 -11.83
N GLY A 154 -0.55 -9.49 -11.51
CA GLY A 154 -1.05 -10.86 -11.52
C GLY A 154 -2.05 -11.13 -10.40
N LYS A 155 -2.65 -12.33 -10.41
CA LYS A 155 -3.61 -12.72 -9.38
C LYS A 155 -2.96 -12.78 -7.99
N ALA A 156 -1.75 -13.31 -7.88
CA ALA A 156 -1.03 -13.41 -6.60
C ALA A 156 -0.82 -12.04 -5.94
N GLN A 157 -0.34 -11.06 -6.71
CA GLN A 157 -0.15 -9.69 -6.25
C GLN A 157 -1.49 -9.02 -5.90
N THR A 158 -2.53 -9.26 -6.72
CA THR A 158 -3.88 -8.76 -6.43
C THR A 158 -4.40 -9.29 -5.10
N ASP A 159 -4.24 -10.59 -4.83
CA ASP A 159 -4.67 -11.23 -3.58
C ASP A 159 -3.89 -10.67 -2.37
N VAL A 160 -2.59 -10.40 -2.53
CA VAL A 160 -1.78 -9.72 -1.51
C VAL A 160 -2.32 -8.31 -1.24
N VAL A 161 -2.56 -7.50 -2.26
CA VAL A 161 -3.10 -6.13 -2.09
C VAL A 161 -4.49 -6.15 -1.45
N GLN A 162 -5.39 -7.05 -1.86
CA GLN A 162 -6.70 -7.19 -1.23
C GLN A 162 -6.58 -7.54 0.25
N THR A 163 -5.70 -8.49 0.59
CA THR A 163 -5.48 -8.93 1.97
C THR A 163 -4.85 -7.81 2.81
N LEU A 164 -3.86 -7.10 2.28
CA LEU A 164 -3.25 -5.94 2.91
C LEU A 164 -4.28 -4.87 3.23
N ILE A 165 -5.10 -4.48 2.26
CA ILE A 165 -6.14 -3.47 2.50
C ILE A 165 -7.11 -3.99 3.54
N LYS A 166 -7.63 -5.21 3.39
CA LYS A 166 -8.70 -5.76 4.22
C LYS A 166 -8.27 -6.03 5.66
N GLU A 167 -7.06 -6.55 5.86
CA GLU A 167 -6.61 -7.15 7.13
C GLU A 167 -5.32 -6.52 7.67
N GLY A 168 -4.43 -6.06 6.79
CA GLY A 168 -3.13 -5.49 7.17
C GLY A 168 -3.21 -4.02 7.61
N ILE A 169 -3.84 -3.16 6.81
CA ILE A 169 -3.93 -1.73 7.11
C ILE A 169 -4.99 -1.49 8.20
N PRO A 170 -4.64 -0.89 9.35
CA PRO A 170 -5.62 -0.57 10.38
C PRO A 170 -6.61 0.48 9.88
N LYS A 171 -7.86 0.43 10.37
CA LYS A 171 -8.93 1.31 9.90
C LYS A 171 -8.59 2.81 10.01
N ASP A 172 -7.82 3.22 11.03
CA ASP A 172 -7.48 4.62 11.27
C ASP A 172 -6.49 5.17 10.21
N TYR A 173 -5.83 4.28 9.45
CA TYR A 173 -4.96 4.60 8.33
C TYR A 173 -5.69 4.51 6.97
N ALA A 174 -7.01 4.25 6.95
CA ALA A 174 -7.77 4.08 5.71
C ALA A 174 -7.75 5.33 4.83
N ALA A 175 -7.86 6.54 5.40
CA ALA A 175 -7.77 7.78 4.64
C ALA A 175 -6.41 7.95 3.95
N MET A 176 -5.32 7.72 4.69
CA MET A 176 -3.97 7.78 4.13
C MET A 176 -3.81 6.77 2.98
N CYS A 177 -4.18 5.50 3.22
CA CYS A 177 -4.11 4.46 2.20
C CYS A 177 -4.92 4.84 0.95
N LEU A 178 -6.16 5.30 1.13
CA LEU A 178 -7.02 5.72 0.03
C LEU A 178 -6.40 6.88 -0.75
N ARG A 179 -5.97 7.95 -0.08
CA ARG A 179 -5.36 9.12 -0.72
C ARG A 179 -4.19 8.70 -1.60
N ARG A 180 -3.29 7.87 -1.06
CA ARG A 180 -2.07 7.45 -1.77
C ARG A 180 -2.41 6.55 -2.96
N MET A 181 -3.34 5.62 -2.82
CA MET A 181 -3.83 4.83 -3.95
C MET A 181 -4.43 5.70 -5.07
N LEU A 182 -5.28 6.67 -4.72
CA LEU A 182 -5.96 7.52 -5.70
C LEU A 182 -5.00 8.47 -6.42
N GLN A 183 -3.93 8.91 -5.78
CA GLN A 183 -2.90 9.79 -6.38
C GLN A 183 -2.00 9.06 -7.37
N GLU A 184 -1.82 7.75 -7.20
CA GLU A 184 -0.84 6.95 -7.96
C GLU A 184 -1.51 6.08 -9.02
N SER A 185 -2.80 5.80 -8.85
CA SER A 185 -3.65 5.13 -9.84
C SER A 185 -3.87 6.01 -11.08
N ARG A 186 -2.90 6.01 -12.00
CA ARG A 186 -2.97 6.71 -13.29
C ARG A 186 -3.83 5.98 -14.32
N THR A 187 -4.10 4.70 -14.13
CA THR A 187 -4.84 3.82 -15.05
C THR A 187 -6.00 3.14 -14.33
N CYS A 188 -7.23 3.34 -14.83
CA CYS A 188 -8.45 2.76 -14.24
C CYS A 188 -8.57 1.26 -14.57
N ILE A 189 -7.80 0.43 -13.87
CA ILE A 189 -7.98 -1.02 -13.92
C ILE A 189 -9.20 -1.38 -13.05
N GLU A 190 -9.97 -2.40 -13.46
CA GLU A 190 -11.14 -2.91 -12.71
C GLU A 190 -10.82 -3.22 -11.23
N THR A 191 -9.58 -3.64 -10.97
CA THR A 191 -9.06 -3.93 -9.62
C THR A 191 -9.14 -2.71 -8.68
N ASN A 192 -8.99 -1.49 -9.19
CA ASN A 192 -9.02 -0.27 -8.37
C ASN A 192 -10.40 -0.03 -7.75
N VAL A 193 -11.50 -0.32 -8.46
CA VAL A 193 -12.85 -0.26 -7.89
C VAL A 193 -12.98 -1.23 -6.72
N THR A 194 -12.42 -2.43 -6.85
CA THR A 194 -12.46 -3.44 -5.80
C THR A 194 -11.67 -2.99 -4.57
N PHE A 195 -10.45 -2.47 -4.77
CA PHE A 195 -9.62 -1.99 -3.66
C PHE A 195 -10.23 -0.81 -2.90
N VAL A 196 -10.73 0.20 -3.64
CA VAL A 196 -11.45 1.34 -3.05
C VAL A 196 -12.67 0.85 -2.28
N HIS A 197 -13.42 -0.12 -2.82
CA HIS A 197 -14.58 -0.68 -2.13
C HIS A 197 -14.21 -1.40 -0.84
N ILE A 198 -13.12 -2.18 -0.81
CA ILE A 198 -12.63 -2.80 0.42
C ILE A 198 -12.30 -1.71 1.47
N LEU A 199 -11.66 -0.60 1.09
CA LEU A 199 -11.38 0.52 2.00
C LEU A 199 -12.68 1.17 2.53
N ILE A 200 -13.71 1.35 1.70
CA ILE A 200 -15.02 1.83 2.15
C ILE A 200 -15.63 0.87 3.17
N LEU A 201 -15.56 -0.44 2.92
CA LEU A 201 -16.10 -1.47 3.82
C LEU A 201 -15.39 -1.52 5.18
N LYS A 202 -14.13 -1.05 5.28
CA LYS A 202 -13.40 -0.98 6.57
C LYS A 202 -13.97 0.05 7.54
N ARG A 203 -14.75 1.03 7.07
CA ARG A 203 -15.38 2.06 7.91
C ARG A 203 -14.37 2.84 8.78
N GLY A 204 -13.20 3.13 8.23
CA GLY A 204 -12.22 4.04 8.83
C GLY A 204 -12.63 5.51 8.67
N PRO A 205 -11.98 6.47 9.34
CA PRO A 205 -12.21 7.89 9.11
C PRO A 205 -11.75 8.25 7.69
N LEU A 206 -12.63 8.80 6.85
CA LEU A 206 -12.39 9.15 5.44
C LEU A 206 -12.74 10.60 5.09
N GLU A 207 -13.19 11.39 6.07
CA GLU A 207 -13.69 12.74 5.88
C GLU A 207 -12.65 13.66 5.22
N SER A 208 -11.38 13.45 5.55
CA SER A 208 -10.25 14.20 4.99
C SER A 208 -9.94 13.88 3.53
N VAL A 209 -10.56 12.86 2.93
CA VAL A 209 -10.30 12.39 1.55
C VAL A 209 -11.56 12.29 0.70
N PHE A 210 -12.70 12.80 1.16
CA PHE A 210 -13.95 12.75 0.40
C PHE A 210 -13.84 13.44 -0.95
N THR A 211 -13.17 14.59 -1.03
CA THR A 211 -13.02 15.33 -2.28
C THR A 211 -12.21 14.52 -3.30
N GLU A 212 -11.07 13.97 -2.89
CA GLU A 212 -10.22 13.12 -3.74
C GLU A 212 -11.00 11.89 -4.23
N LEU A 213 -11.72 11.21 -3.33
CA LEU A 213 -12.52 10.04 -3.66
C LEU A 213 -13.65 10.39 -4.64
N VAL A 214 -14.40 11.46 -4.41
CA VAL A 214 -15.51 11.84 -5.29
C VAL A 214 -15.01 12.27 -6.66
N ASN A 215 -13.86 12.95 -6.73
CA ASN A 215 -13.22 13.30 -8.00
C ASN A 215 -12.83 12.04 -8.78
N TRP A 216 -12.26 11.04 -8.10
CA TRP A 216 -11.94 9.76 -8.71
C TRP A 216 -13.19 8.99 -9.16
N LEU A 217 -14.23 8.93 -8.33
CA LEU A 217 -15.51 8.33 -8.70
C LEU A 217 -16.12 9.01 -9.94
N ALA A 218 -15.98 10.34 -10.02
CA ALA A 218 -16.46 11.12 -11.16
C ALA A 218 -15.66 10.88 -12.44
N SER A 219 -14.35 10.61 -12.35
CA SER A 219 -13.52 10.32 -13.53
C SER A 219 -13.81 8.94 -14.13
N VAL A 220 -14.29 7.98 -13.32
CA VAL A 220 -14.56 6.60 -13.78
C VAL A 220 -16.04 6.29 -14.03
N LYS A 221 -16.95 7.20 -13.67
CA LYS A 221 -18.40 6.94 -13.63
C LYS A 221 -19.00 6.48 -14.96
N ASP A 222 -18.51 7.01 -16.08
CA ASP A 222 -19.10 6.76 -17.40
C ASP A 222 -18.69 5.38 -17.91
N GLU A 223 -17.40 5.06 -17.78
CA GLU A 223 -16.81 3.74 -18.10
C GLU A 223 -17.39 2.63 -17.22
N ARG A 224 -17.69 2.94 -15.94
CA ARG A 224 -18.19 1.97 -14.96
C ARG A 224 -19.70 2.05 -14.74
N SER A 225 -20.43 2.71 -15.64
CA SER A 225 -21.86 2.97 -15.50
C SER A 225 -22.73 1.71 -15.45
N THR A 226 -22.28 0.57 -15.99
CA THR A 226 -22.98 -0.73 -15.95
C THR A 226 -22.39 -1.73 -14.96
N ASP A 227 -21.32 -1.37 -14.27
CA ASP A 227 -20.60 -2.25 -13.35
C ASP A 227 -21.33 -2.37 -12.00
N SER A 228 -21.66 -3.60 -11.61
CA SER A 228 -22.34 -3.91 -10.36
C SER A 228 -21.43 -3.70 -9.14
N LYS A 229 -20.12 -3.92 -9.25
CA LYS A 229 -19.15 -3.66 -8.18
C LYS A 229 -19.04 -2.16 -7.93
N PHE A 230 -18.92 -1.36 -9.00
CA PHE A 230 -18.92 0.10 -8.90
C PHE A 230 -20.22 0.62 -8.28
N SER A 231 -21.36 0.08 -8.69
CA SER A 231 -22.65 0.45 -8.10
C SER A 231 -22.76 0.10 -6.61
N LYS A 232 -22.19 -1.04 -6.20
CA LYS A 232 -22.16 -1.47 -4.80
C LYS A 232 -21.23 -0.58 -3.97
N LEU A 233 -20.07 -0.21 -4.52
CA LEU A 233 -19.17 0.79 -3.95
C LEU A 233 -19.91 2.11 -3.67
N LEU A 234 -20.62 2.65 -4.67
CA LEU A 234 -21.40 3.88 -4.51
C LEU A 234 -22.46 3.75 -3.40
N MET A 235 -23.17 2.63 -3.36
CA MET A 235 -24.19 2.38 -2.34
C MET A 235 -23.60 2.35 -0.93
N ASP A 236 -22.50 1.62 -0.74
CA ASP A 236 -21.86 1.51 0.58
C ASP A 236 -21.19 2.82 0.99
N PHE A 237 -20.61 3.56 0.05
CA PHE A 237 -20.03 4.88 0.30
C PHE A 237 -21.08 5.88 0.81
N VAL A 238 -22.22 6.01 0.10
CA VAL A 238 -23.31 6.90 0.54
C VAL A 238 -23.91 6.43 1.86
N SER A 239 -24.10 5.12 2.04
CA SER A 239 -24.69 4.55 3.25
C SER A 239 -23.84 4.79 4.50
N PHE A 240 -22.51 4.65 4.39
CA PHE A 240 -21.62 4.74 5.55
C PHE A 240 -21.17 6.17 5.84
N TYR A 241 -20.93 6.97 4.80
CA TYR A 241 -20.29 8.29 4.94
C TYR A 241 -21.19 9.45 4.53
N GLY A 242 -22.31 9.20 3.85
CA GLY A 242 -23.24 10.24 3.39
C GLY A 242 -23.63 11.28 4.47
N PRO A 243 -23.96 10.87 5.72
CA PRO A 243 -24.29 11.81 6.80
C PRO A 243 -23.16 12.76 7.22
N GLN A 244 -21.90 12.47 6.86
CA GLN A 244 -20.73 13.26 7.22
C GLN A 244 -20.27 14.19 6.08
N MET A 245 -20.87 14.05 4.89
CA MET A 245 -20.46 14.80 3.70
C MET A 245 -21.03 16.22 3.72
N SER A 246 -20.26 17.18 3.21
CA SER A 246 -20.76 18.53 2.93
C SER A 246 -21.78 18.51 1.78
N SER A 247 -22.63 19.55 1.70
CA SER A 247 -23.59 19.70 0.59
C SER A 247 -22.92 19.63 -0.79
N ALA A 248 -21.76 20.31 -0.95
CA ALA A 248 -21.02 20.31 -2.21
C ALA A 248 -20.49 18.92 -2.59
N CYS A 249 -20.10 18.12 -1.59
CA CYS A 249 -19.69 16.73 -1.79
C CYS A 249 -20.88 15.87 -2.21
N LEU A 250 -22.02 15.98 -1.51
CA LEU A 250 -23.25 15.25 -1.85
C LEU A 250 -23.74 15.57 -3.27
N ASP A 251 -23.73 16.84 -3.68
CA ASP A 251 -24.10 17.26 -5.04
C ASP A 251 -23.21 16.61 -6.11
N SER A 252 -21.92 16.46 -5.81
CA SER A 252 -20.97 15.79 -6.69
C SER A 252 -21.26 14.28 -6.77
N VAL A 253 -21.58 13.64 -5.64
CA VAL A 253 -22.00 12.23 -5.60
C VAL A 253 -23.31 12.00 -6.38
N VAL A 254 -24.28 12.91 -6.30
CA VAL A 254 -25.52 12.86 -7.09
C VAL A 254 -25.22 12.81 -8.59
N LYS A 255 -24.26 13.60 -9.06
CA LYS A 255 -23.83 13.59 -10.48
C LYS A 255 -23.19 12.26 -10.88
N VAL A 256 -22.40 11.65 -9.99
CA VAL A 256 -21.81 10.32 -10.22
C VAL A 256 -22.91 9.26 -10.32
N VAL A 257 -23.81 9.20 -9.35
CA VAL A 257 -24.91 8.21 -9.29
C VAL A 257 -25.87 8.36 -10.46
N SER A 258 -26.06 9.58 -10.97
CA SER A 258 -26.92 9.83 -12.14
C SER A 258 -26.40 9.17 -13.42
N ALA A 259 -25.09 8.94 -13.55
CA ALA A 259 -24.50 8.21 -14.66
C ALA A 259 -24.68 6.68 -14.55
N ASN A 260 -24.95 6.16 -13.35
CA ASN A 260 -25.15 4.74 -13.11
C ASN A 260 -26.38 4.21 -13.89
N ARG A 261 -26.23 3.03 -14.50
CA ARG A 261 -27.22 2.33 -15.32
C ARG A 261 -27.63 0.97 -14.72
N THR A 262 -27.16 0.63 -13.52
CA THR A 262 -27.56 -0.61 -12.83
C THR A 262 -28.86 -0.45 -12.02
N LEU A 263 -29.37 -1.56 -11.50
CA LEU A 263 -30.56 -1.60 -10.65
C LEU A 263 -30.37 -0.84 -9.32
N LEU A 264 -29.14 -0.59 -8.89
CA LEU A 264 -28.84 0.14 -7.65
C LEU A 264 -28.98 1.66 -7.78
N LYS A 265 -29.10 2.20 -9.00
CA LYS A 265 -29.26 3.66 -9.22
C LYS A 265 -30.36 4.27 -8.36
N LYS A 266 -31.60 3.76 -8.47
CA LYS A 266 -32.77 4.29 -7.77
C LYS A 266 -32.63 4.19 -6.24
N PRO A 267 -32.23 3.04 -5.65
CA PRO A 267 -31.92 2.95 -4.23
C PRO A 267 -30.92 4.01 -3.73
N ILE A 268 -29.84 4.24 -4.47
CA ILE A 268 -28.81 5.21 -4.07
C ILE A 268 -29.34 6.64 -4.17
N GLN A 269 -30.06 6.98 -5.25
CA GLN A 269 -30.68 8.30 -5.41
C GLN A 269 -31.65 8.61 -4.26
N ASN A 270 -32.48 7.65 -3.86
CA ASN A 270 -33.41 7.82 -2.74
C ASN A 270 -32.68 8.09 -1.41
N MET A 271 -31.50 7.51 -1.21
CA MET A 271 -30.67 7.76 -0.03
C MET A 271 -30.09 9.17 -0.06
N LEU A 272 -29.56 9.60 -1.22
CA LEU A 272 -29.03 10.95 -1.41
C LEU A 272 -30.09 12.03 -1.23
N THR A 273 -31.31 11.84 -1.75
CA THR A 273 -32.42 12.80 -1.56
C THR A 273 -32.71 13.05 -0.08
N LYS A 274 -32.59 12.04 0.78
CA LYS A 274 -32.80 12.19 2.23
C LYS A 274 -31.67 12.94 2.93
N LEU A 275 -30.46 12.90 2.37
CA LEU A 275 -29.27 13.57 2.91
C LEU A 275 -29.15 15.02 2.44
N THR A 276 -29.79 15.36 1.31
CA THR A 276 -29.80 16.72 0.74
C THR A 276 -31.08 17.51 1.03
N ALA A 277 -32.04 16.91 1.74
CA ALA A 277 -33.28 17.55 2.15
C ALA A 277 -33.09 18.32 3.46
#